data_AF-A0AAE4LKV0-F1
#
_entry.id   AF-A0AAE4LKV0-F1
#
_cell.length_a   1.000
_cell.length_b   1.000
_cell.length_c   1.000
_cell.angle_alpha   90.00
_cell.angle_beta   90.00
_cell.angle_gamma   90.00
#
_symmetry.space_group_name_H-M   'P 1'
#
loop_
_entity.id
_entity.type
_entity.pdbx_description
1 polymer ?
#
loop_
_entity_poly.entity_id
_entity_poly.type
_entity_poly.pdbx_seq_one_letter_code
_entity_poly.pdbx_strand_id
1 'polypeptide(L)'
;MDGIEVWNSAWSPANERAVELWHTLLVGGNRKFAVASTDFHRGGNIASPHTVVRAEALSAEAVIDAIAAGRSYVARDTSAEIGMQVRNSATPVQHADIGDTLLRSGGMQAEFRSNTAGRLRLTDQQGWFSDTSIAPGTVVVPIPERSLWVRAELRAEDGSMIALTNPIYIQHPLTTQSLLPE
;
A
#
# COMPACT_ATOMS: atom_id res chain seq x y z
N MET A 1 14.57 -2.25 13.37
CA MET A 1 13.83 -1.22 12.60
C MET A 1 12.53 -1.83 12.15
N ASP A 2 11.39 -1.26 12.53
CA ASP A 2 10.07 -1.90 12.38
C ASP A 2 9.28 -1.38 11.17
N GLY A 3 9.53 -0.12 10.78
CA GLY A 3 9.05 0.49 9.54
C GLY A 3 10.12 1.39 8.90
N ILE A 4 9.80 2.01 7.78
CA ILE A 4 10.68 2.90 7.01
C ILE A 4 9.94 4.19 6.63
N GLU A 5 10.61 5.34 6.82
CA GLU A 5 10.12 6.60 6.28
C GLU A 5 10.45 6.65 4.79
N VAL A 6 9.43 6.60 3.95
CA VAL A 6 9.58 6.60 2.49
C VAL A 6 9.39 7.99 1.89
N TRP A 7 8.77 8.90 2.64
CA TRP A 7 8.46 10.23 2.17
C TRP A 7 8.63 11.24 3.30
N ASN A 8 9.67 12.05 3.14
CA ASN A 8 9.99 13.18 3.98
C ASN A 8 9.94 14.45 3.14
N SER A 9 9.20 15.47 3.60
CA SER A 9 9.09 16.77 2.93
C SER A 9 8.58 16.68 1.47
N ALA A 10 8.80 17.72 0.65
CA ALA A 10 8.42 17.71 -0.76
C ALA A 10 9.03 16.51 -1.50
N TRP A 11 8.25 15.92 -2.43
CA TRP A 11 8.68 14.74 -3.18
C TRP A 11 10.00 14.99 -3.91
N SER A 12 10.95 14.07 -3.74
CA SER A 12 12.32 14.21 -4.24
C SER A 12 12.88 12.87 -4.70
N PRO A 13 13.99 12.87 -5.47
CA PRO A 13 14.70 11.64 -5.83
C PRO A 13 15.20 10.83 -4.63
N ALA A 14 15.34 11.44 -3.44
CA ALA A 14 15.68 10.69 -2.22
C ALA A 14 14.50 9.87 -1.72
N ASN A 15 13.27 10.40 -1.80
CA ASN A 15 12.06 9.67 -1.45
C ASN A 15 11.83 8.50 -2.42
N GLU A 16 12.08 8.70 -3.72
CA GLU A 16 12.00 7.62 -4.72
C GLU A 16 12.93 6.45 -4.33
N ARG A 17 14.19 6.73 -3.99
CA ARG A 17 15.15 5.71 -3.53
C ARG A 17 14.71 5.02 -2.23
N ALA A 18 14.04 5.75 -1.33
CA ALA A 18 13.49 5.16 -0.11
C ALA A 18 12.34 4.18 -0.41
N VAL A 19 11.48 4.51 -1.39
CA VAL A 19 10.45 3.58 -1.89
C VAL A 19 11.07 2.36 -2.57
N GLU A 20 12.13 2.54 -3.35
CA GLU A 20 12.88 1.43 -3.98
C GLU A 20 13.51 0.50 -2.92
N LEU A 21 14.17 1.06 -1.90
CA LEU A 21 14.73 0.30 -0.78
C LEU A 21 13.63 -0.47 -0.04
N TRP A 22 12.51 0.20 0.25
CA TRP A 22 11.36 -0.44 0.88
C TRP A 22 10.80 -1.59 0.04
N HIS A 23 10.71 -1.41 -1.28
CA HIS A 23 10.32 -2.47 -2.20
C HIS A 23 11.27 -3.67 -2.13
N THR A 24 12.60 -3.46 -2.12
CA THR A 24 13.57 -4.54 -1.94
C THR A 24 13.36 -5.30 -0.63
N LEU A 25 13.06 -4.60 0.48
CA LEU A 25 12.75 -5.24 1.75
C LEU A 25 11.49 -6.12 1.67
N LEU A 26 10.43 -5.64 1.03
CA LEU A 26 9.18 -6.39 0.82
C LEU A 26 9.39 -7.63 -0.08
N VAL A 27 10.19 -7.50 -1.14
CA VAL A 27 10.58 -8.63 -2.00
C VAL A 27 11.36 -9.68 -1.20
N GLY A 28 12.23 -9.23 -0.28
CA GLY A 28 12.93 -10.10 0.67
C GLY A 28 12.05 -10.69 1.79
N GLY A 29 10.72 -10.49 1.75
CA GLY A 29 9.78 -11.02 2.73
C GLY A 29 9.66 -10.22 4.03
N ASN A 30 10.35 -9.07 4.13
CA ASN A 30 10.26 -8.22 5.31
C ASN A 30 8.98 -7.38 5.25
N ARG A 31 8.07 -7.60 6.21
CA ARG A 31 6.82 -6.84 6.33
C ARG A 31 7.01 -5.47 7.02
N LYS A 32 8.00 -4.69 6.59
CA LYS A 32 8.21 -3.33 7.11
C LYS A 32 7.11 -2.42 6.60
N PHE A 33 6.49 -1.65 7.48
CA PHE A 33 5.49 -0.65 7.10
C PHE A 33 6.19 0.64 6.64
N ALA A 34 5.59 1.35 5.69
CA ALA A 34 6.00 2.66 5.23
C ALA A 34 5.24 3.76 5.96
N VAL A 35 5.93 4.86 6.28
CA VAL A 35 5.37 6.10 6.82
C VAL A 35 5.91 7.32 6.10
N ALA A 36 5.22 8.45 6.29
CA ALA A 36 5.64 9.76 5.86
C ALA A 36 5.50 10.78 7.00
N SER A 37 6.44 11.73 7.04
CA SER A 37 6.45 12.84 7.98
C SER A 37 7.00 14.10 7.31
N THR A 38 6.71 15.26 7.90
CA THR A 38 7.23 16.55 7.46
C THR A 38 8.57 16.90 8.08
N ASP A 39 8.97 16.23 9.16
CA ASP A 39 10.10 16.62 10.01
C ASP A 39 10.08 18.13 10.30
N PHE A 40 8.93 18.60 10.79
CA PHE A 40 8.64 20.03 10.90
C PHE A 40 9.51 20.72 11.97
N HIS A 41 10.33 21.68 11.54
CA HIS A 41 11.21 22.45 12.43
C HIS A 41 10.71 23.88 12.72
N ARG A 42 10.13 24.59 11.75
CA ARG A 42 9.40 25.90 11.84
C ARG A 42 9.01 26.43 10.45
N GLY A 43 7.93 27.20 10.33
CA GLY A 43 7.64 28.05 9.16
C GLY A 43 7.17 27.37 7.87
N GLY A 44 6.71 26.11 7.93
CA GLY A 44 6.19 25.34 6.78
C GLY A 44 4.78 24.76 6.99
N ASN A 45 4.32 23.91 6.05
CA ASN A 45 3.05 23.18 6.18
C ASN A 45 3.27 21.89 6.98
N ILE A 46 2.59 21.74 8.12
CA ILE A 46 2.75 20.59 9.02
C ILE A 46 2.16 19.29 8.48
N ALA A 47 1.30 19.37 7.45
CA ALA A 47 0.47 18.26 6.97
C ALA A 47 0.89 17.68 5.62
N SER A 48 2.07 18.02 5.09
CA SER A 48 2.48 17.65 3.73
C SER A 48 3.95 17.22 3.63
N PRO A 49 4.25 15.91 3.53
CA PRO A 49 3.33 14.76 3.50
C PRO A 49 2.86 14.34 4.89
N HIS A 50 1.87 13.44 4.96
CA HIS A 50 1.45 12.83 6.21
C HIS A 50 1.06 11.35 6.03
N THR A 51 0.97 10.64 7.16
CA THR A 51 0.48 9.26 7.23
C THR A 51 -0.97 9.24 7.70
N VAL A 52 -1.88 8.66 6.90
CA VAL A 52 -3.28 8.45 7.26
C VAL A 52 -3.43 7.04 7.82
N VAL A 53 -4.00 6.93 9.03
CA VAL A 53 -4.02 5.69 9.80
C VAL A 53 -5.46 5.24 10.05
N ARG A 54 -5.74 3.98 9.77
CA ARG A 54 -7.00 3.32 10.15
C ARG A 54 -6.83 2.67 11.53
N ALA A 55 -7.14 3.45 12.56
CA ALA A 55 -7.09 3.03 13.96
C ALA A 55 -8.50 2.74 14.51
N GLU A 56 -8.59 1.80 15.45
CA GLU A 56 -9.85 1.41 16.11
C GLU A 56 -10.36 2.51 17.08
N ALA A 57 -9.47 3.39 17.52
CA ALA A 57 -9.79 4.51 18.39
C ALA A 57 -8.83 5.69 18.17
N LEU A 58 -9.26 6.89 18.56
CA LEU A 58 -8.41 8.08 18.55
C LEU A 58 -7.54 8.14 19.83
N SER A 59 -6.70 7.13 20.02
CA SER A 59 -5.71 7.06 21.11
C SER A 59 -4.33 6.79 20.55
N ALA A 60 -3.28 7.21 21.27
CA ALA A 60 -1.90 7.00 20.84
C ALA A 60 -1.58 5.51 20.63
N GLU A 61 -2.05 4.65 21.55
CA GLU A 61 -1.89 3.20 21.48
C GLU A 61 -2.55 2.62 20.22
N ALA A 62 -3.82 2.94 19.97
CA ALA A 62 -4.54 2.42 18.80
C ALA A 62 -3.93 2.90 17.47
N VAL A 63 -3.38 4.12 17.43
CA VAL A 63 -2.67 4.65 16.27
C VAL A 63 -1.34 3.93 16.05
N ILE A 64 -0.55 3.72 17.11
CA ILE A 64 0.74 3.00 17.02
C ILE A 64 0.52 1.56 16.57
N ASP A 65 -0.48 0.87 17.14
CA ASP A 65 -0.81 -0.52 16.76
C ASP A 65 -1.26 -0.61 15.30
N ALA A 66 -2.04 0.37 14.83
CA ALA A 66 -2.47 0.43 13.44
C ALA A 66 -1.29 0.67 12.48
N ILE A 67 -0.37 1.57 12.83
CA ILE A 67 0.86 1.79 12.05
C ILE A 67 1.73 0.53 12.03
N ALA A 68 1.93 -0.11 13.18
CA ALA A 68 2.73 -1.33 13.30
C ALA A 68 2.16 -2.49 12.46
N ALA A 69 0.82 -2.56 12.36
CA ALA A 69 0.13 -3.50 11.48
C ALA A 69 0.10 -3.06 10.00
N GLY A 70 0.66 -1.91 9.65
CA GLY A 70 0.65 -1.37 8.29
C GLY A 70 -0.73 -0.88 7.84
N ARG A 71 -1.68 -0.63 8.75
CA ARG A 71 -3.03 -0.12 8.45
C ARG A 71 -3.01 1.38 8.14
N SER A 72 -2.21 1.77 7.16
CA SER A 72 -2.00 3.17 6.80
C SER A 72 -1.58 3.35 5.34
N TYR A 73 -1.84 4.54 4.82
CA TYR A 73 -1.24 5.03 3.59
C TYR A 73 -0.58 6.39 3.85
N VAL A 74 0.27 6.83 2.92
CA VAL A 74 0.89 8.15 2.96
C VAL A 74 0.31 9.01 1.83
N ALA A 75 0.12 10.30 2.11
CA ALA A 75 -0.46 11.25 1.16
C ALA A 75 0.33 12.56 1.11
N ARG A 76 0.30 13.20 -0.05
CA ARG A 76 0.95 14.49 -0.33
C ARG A 76 0.45 15.59 0.61
N ASP A 77 -0.86 15.64 0.79
CA ASP A 77 -1.58 16.67 1.53
C ASP A 77 -3.00 16.18 1.82
N THR A 78 -3.75 16.95 2.60
CA THR A 78 -5.08 16.59 3.09
C THR A 78 -6.17 16.54 2.02
N SER A 79 -5.89 16.92 0.77
CA SER A 79 -6.84 16.82 -0.33
C SER A 79 -6.88 15.44 -0.97
N ALA A 80 -5.82 14.64 -0.82
CA ALA A 80 -5.74 13.30 -1.40
C ALA A 80 -6.26 12.24 -0.41
N GLU A 81 -7.45 11.70 -0.70
CA GLU A 81 -8.03 10.59 0.05
C GLU A 81 -8.08 9.34 -0.85
N ILE A 82 -7.47 8.26 -0.36
CA ILE A 82 -7.46 6.97 -1.05
C ILE A 82 -7.88 5.83 -0.14
N GLY A 83 -8.37 4.75 -0.77
CA GLY A 83 -8.64 3.48 -0.12
C GLY A 83 -8.28 2.32 -1.03
N MET A 84 -7.88 1.19 -0.44
CA MET A 84 -7.62 -0.02 -1.20
C MET A 84 -8.15 -1.24 -0.46
N GLN A 85 -8.79 -2.14 -1.22
CA GLN A 85 -9.27 -3.43 -0.76
C GLN A 85 -8.87 -4.52 -1.73
N VAL A 86 -8.55 -5.70 -1.23
CA VAL A 86 -8.45 -6.94 -2.02
C VAL A 86 -9.61 -7.84 -1.68
N ARG A 87 -10.24 -8.45 -2.68
CA ARG A 87 -11.34 -9.39 -2.51
C ARG A 87 -11.29 -10.53 -3.52
N ASN A 88 -11.98 -11.63 -3.20
CA ASN A 88 -12.24 -12.70 -4.16
C ASN A 88 -13.29 -12.23 -5.18
N SER A 89 -13.03 -12.43 -6.47
CA SER A 89 -13.93 -12.01 -7.56
C SER A 89 -15.27 -12.76 -7.58
N ALA A 90 -15.30 -14.01 -7.11
CA ALA A 90 -16.50 -14.84 -7.05
C ALA A 90 -17.25 -14.73 -5.72
N THR A 91 -16.55 -14.43 -4.62
CA THR A 91 -17.13 -14.30 -3.26
C THR A 91 -16.73 -12.98 -2.60
N PRO A 92 -17.35 -11.85 -2.97
CA PRO A 92 -16.91 -10.51 -2.57
C PRO A 92 -17.01 -10.21 -1.05
N VAL A 93 -17.66 -11.08 -0.28
CA VAL A 93 -17.85 -10.91 1.17
C VAL A 93 -16.51 -10.96 1.91
N GLN A 94 -15.59 -11.83 1.48
CA GLN A 94 -14.24 -11.89 2.05
C GLN A 94 -13.34 -10.85 1.39
N HIS A 95 -12.81 -9.94 2.19
CA HIS A 95 -11.89 -8.90 1.76
C HIS A 95 -10.83 -8.64 2.82
N ALA A 96 -9.75 -8.00 2.38
CA ALA A 96 -8.72 -7.41 3.22
C ALA A 96 -8.52 -5.95 2.81
N ASP A 97 -8.29 -5.08 3.78
CA ASP A 97 -7.89 -3.70 3.54
C ASP A 97 -6.38 -3.55 3.70
N ILE A 98 -5.88 -2.31 3.52
CA ILE A 98 -4.47 -1.94 3.72
C ILE A 98 -3.94 -2.44 5.07
N GLY A 99 -2.82 -3.17 5.04
CA GLY A 99 -2.17 -3.79 6.21
C GLY A 99 -2.66 -5.21 6.53
N ASP A 100 -3.84 -5.60 6.05
CA ASP A 100 -4.43 -6.90 6.38
C ASP A 100 -3.87 -8.02 5.48
N THR A 101 -4.24 -9.26 5.82
CA THR A 101 -3.90 -10.46 5.04
C THR A 101 -5.16 -11.17 4.58
N LEU A 102 -5.24 -11.57 3.31
CA LEU A 102 -6.31 -12.40 2.78
C LEU A 102 -5.77 -13.75 2.30
N LEU A 103 -6.48 -14.84 2.60
CA LEU A 103 -6.17 -16.15 2.04
C LEU A 103 -6.55 -16.20 0.56
N ARG A 104 -5.58 -16.56 -0.29
CA ARG A 104 -5.78 -16.77 -1.72
C ARG A 104 -6.87 -17.82 -1.94
N SER A 105 -7.88 -17.43 -2.70
CA SER A 105 -8.95 -18.29 -3.17
C SER A 105 -9.40 -17.76 -4.53
N GLY A 106 -9.42 -18.63 -5.54
CA GLY A 106 -9.82 -18.29 -6.91
C GLY A 106 -9.12 -17.04 -7.49
N GLY A 107 -9.84 -16.35 -8.38
CA GLY A 107 -9.46 -15.04 -8.88
C GLY A 107 -9.63 -13.96 -7.81
N MET A 108 -8.64 -13.08 -7.69
CA MET A 108 -8.67 -11.94 -6.78
C MET A 108 -8.55 -10.63 -7.55
N GLN A 109 -9.11 -9.56 -6.99
CA GLN A 109 -9.04 -8.22 -7.55
C GLN A 109 -8.76 -7.18 -6.46
N ALA A 110 -7.98 -6.16 -6.83
CA ALA A 110 -7.79 -4.96 -6.04
C ALA A 110 -8.84 -3.93 -6.46
N GLU A 111 -9.56 -3.38 -5.49
CA GLU A 111 -10.41 -2.21 -5.64
C GLU A 111 -9.69 -1.01 -5.04
N PHE A 112 -9.31 -0.05 -5.87
CA PHE A 112 -8.68 1.19 -5.47
C PHE A 112 -9.66 2.34 -5.62
N ARG A 113 -9.83 3.12 -4.55
CA ARG A 113 -10.69 4.31 -4.50
C ARG A 113 -9.81 5.55 -4.35
N SER A 114 -10.10 6.59 -5.12
CA SER A 114 -9.41 7.87 -5.03
C SER A 114 -10.38 9.02 -5.30
N ASN A 115 -10.27 10.11 -4.55
CA ASN A 115 -10.96 11.35 -4.83
C ASN A 115 -10.22 12.26 -5.84
N THR A 116 -9.02 11.86 -6.27
CA THR A 116 -8.12 12.64 -7.11
C THR A 116 -7.69 11.85 -8.34
N ALA A 117 -7.55 12.52 -9.48
CA ALA A 117 -7.02 11.93 -10.72
C ALA A 117 -5.50 11.68 -10.62
N GLY A 118 -4.99 10.77 -11.44
CA GLY A 118 -3.55 10.54 -11.53
C GLY A 118 -3.19 9.25 -12.24
N ARG A 119 -1.93 8.88 -12.19
CA ARG A 119 -1.41 7.61 -12.71
C ARG A 119 -1.33 6.60 -11.57
N LEU A 120 -2.20 5.60 -11.59
CA LEU A 120 -2.27 4.51 -10.63
C LEU A 120 -1.35 3.37 -11.06
N ARG A 121 -0.41 3.01 -10.19
CA ARG A 121 0.43 1.82 -10.32
C ARG A 121 0.10 0.83 -9.23
N LEU A 122 -0.26 -0.39 -9.60
CA LEU A 122 -0.38 -1.51 -8.67
C LEU A 122 0.84 -2.41 -8.80
N THR A 123 1.43 -2.72 -7.66
CA THR A 123 2.74 -3.37 -7.55
C THR A 123 2.64 -4.62 -6.69
N ASP A 124 3.35 -5.67 -7.09
CA ASP A 124 3.65 -6.83 -6.25
C ASP A 124 5.17 -7.12 -6.25
N GLN A 125 5.58 -8.28 -5.77
CA GLN A 125 6.99 -8.66 -5.66
C GLN A 125 7.74 -8.76 -6.99
N GLN A 126 7.05 -8.79 -8.14
CA GLN A 126 7.65 -8.81 -9.47
C GLN A 126 7.65 -7.44 -10.15
N GLY A 127 7.21 -6.38 -9.44
CA GLY A 127 7.09 -5.03 -9.97
C GLY A 127 5.65 -4.65 -10.28
N TRP A 128 5.46 -3.67 -11.16
CA TRP A 128 4.13 -3.17 -11.50
C TRP A 128 3.42 -4.13 -12.44
N PHE A 129 2.20 -4.55 -12.07
CA PHE A 129 1.33 -5.38 -12.92
C PHE A 129 0.16 -4.59 -13.50
N SER A 130 -0.03 -3.34 -13.07
CA SER A 130 -0.96 -2.37 -13.66
C SER A 130 -0.38 -0.97 -13.55
N ASP A 131 -0.61 -0.17 -14.59
CA ASP A 131 -0.09 1.19 -14.72
C ASP A 131 -1.03 2.00 -15.63
N THR A 132 -1.99 2.70 -15.05
CA THR A 132 -3.11 3.34 -15.78
C THR A 132 -3.40 4.74 -15.27
N SER A 133 -3.84 5.63 -16.17
CA SER A 133 -4.41 6.91 -15.76
C SER A 133 -5.84 6.70 -15.25
N ILE A 134 -6.19 7.38 -14.16
CA ILE A 134 -7.50 7.29 -13.50
C ILE A 134 -8.09 8.68 -13.29
N ALA A 135 -9.42 8.77 -13.35
CA ALA A 135 -10.19 9.89 -12.81
C ALA A 135 -10.59 9.57 -11.35
N PRO A 136 -11.11 10.56 -10.59
CA PRO A 136 -11.70 10.30 -9.29
C PRO A 136 -12.79 9.23 -9.38
N GLY A 137 -12.79 8.28 -8.45
CA GLY A 137 -13.71 7.14 -8.43
C GLY A 137 -13.03 5.84 -8.00
N THR A 138 -13.62 4.73 -8.45
CA THR A 138 -13.18 3.38 -8.12
C THR A 138 -12.62 2.69 -9.35
N VAL A 139 -11.45 2.07 -9.21
CA VAL A 139 -10.81 1.25 -10.23
C VAL A 139 -10.62 -0.17 -9.71
N VAL A 140 -11.02 -1.16 -10.50
CA VAL A 140 -10.88 -2.58 -10.16
C VAL A 140 -9.85 -3.21 -11.08
N VAL A 141 -8.86 -3.88 -10.50
CA VAL A 141 -7.75 -4.49 -11.24
C VAL A 141 -7.57 -5.94 -10.80
N PRO A 142 -7.55 -6.91 -11.73
CA PRO A 142 -7.23 -8.29 -11.42
C PRO A 142 -5.82 -8.44 -10.83
N ILE A 143 -5.69 -9.21 -9.75
CA ILE A 143 -4.41 -9.48 -9.10
C ILE A 143 -3.85 -10.78 -9.68
N PRO A 144 -2.63 -10.78 -10.24
CA PRO A 144 -2.14 -12.00 -10.88
C PRO A 144 -1.80 -13.07 -9.84
N GLU A 145 -1.86 -14.34 -10.24
CA GLU A 145 -1.87 -15.47 -9.31
C GLU A 145 -0.68 -15.51 -8.36
N ARG A 146 0.50 -15.12 -8.85
CA ARG A 146 1.74 -15.15 -8.06
C ARG A 146 1.84 -14.10 -6.94
N SER A 147 0.97 -13.11 -6.86
CA SER A 147 1.16 -11.98 -5.92
C SER A 147 1.13 -12.46 -4.47
N LEU A 148 2.16 -12.08 -3.70
CA LEU A 148 2.25 -12.33 -2.25
C LEU A 148 1.78 -11.14 -1.42
N TRP A 149 1.76 -9.98 -2.04
CA TRP A 149 1.24 -8.73 -1.52
C TRP A 149 0.95 -7.80 -2.69
N VAL A 150 0.10 -6.80 -2.47
CA VAL A 150 -0.22 -5.75 -3.45
C VAL A 150 -0.16 -4.40 -2.76
N ARG A 151 0.45 -3.40 -3.40
CA ARG A 151 0.42 -1.98 -2.98
C ARG A 151 0.11 -1.07 -4.15
N ALA A 152 -0.42 0.12 -3.86
CA ALA A 152 -0.76 1.12 -4.86
C ALA A 152 0.07 2.40 -4.70
N GLU A 153 0.53 2.95 -5.82
CA GLU A 153 1.07 4.31 -5.93
C GLU A 153 0.14 5.12 -6.83
N LEU A 154 -0.30 6.28 -6.38
CA LEU A 154 -0.97 7.28 -7.20
C LEU A 154 0.02 8.42 -7.44
N ARG A 155 0.32 8.73 -8.70
CA ARG A 155 1.30 9.75 -9.09
C ARG A 155 0.68 10.84 -9.95
N ALA A 156 1.22 12.05 -9.84
CA ALA A 156 0.89 13.16 -10.72
C ALA A 156 1.55 12.99 -12.09
N GLU A 157 1.18 13.85 -13.05
CA GLU A 157 1.72 13.81 -14.42
C GLU A 157 3.24 14.00 -14.47
N ASP A 158 3.78 14.81 -13.57
CA ASP A 158 5.23 15.03 -13.42
C ASP A 158 5.98 13.87 -12.73
N GLY A 159 5.25 12.79 -12.37
CA GLY A 159 5.79 11.61 -11.71
C GLY A 159 5.89 11.71 -10.19
N SER A 160 5.59 12.87 -9.59
CA SER A 160 5.63 13.05 -8.15
C SER A 160 4.53 12.23 -7.45
N MET A 161 4.83 11.71 -6.26
CA MET A 161 3.87 10.91 -5.48
C MET A 161 2.69 11.76 -5.03
N ILE A 162 1.46 11.27 -5.23
CA ILE A 162 0.23 11.83 -4.63
C ILE A 162 -0.10 11.02 -3.38
N ALA A 163 -0.13 9.68 -3.50
CA ALA A 163 -0.37 8.79 -2.38
C ALA A 163 0.26 7.41 -2.59
N LEU A 164 0.62 6.74 -1.50
CA LEU A 164 1.20 5.40 -1.50
C LEU A 164 0.61 4.57 -0.36
N THR A 165 0.11 3.37 -0.64
CA THR A 165 -0.43 2.46 0.39
C THR A 165 0.66 1.56 0.97
N ASN A 166 0.50 1.18 2.25
CA ASN A 166 1.11 -0.06 2.71
C ASN A 166 0.53 -1.29 1.98
N PRO A 167 1.17 -2.46 2.05
CA PRO A 167 0.73 -3.63 1.31
C PRO A 167 -0.53 -4.26 1.92
N ILE A 168 -1.35 -4.86 1.07
CA ILE A 168 -2.30 -5.90 1.44
C ILE A 168 -1.64 -7.24 1.14
N TYR A 169 -1.54 -8.12 2.13
CA TYR A 169 -0.85 -9.39 1.99
C TYR A 169 -1.78 -10.49 1.48
N ILE A 170 -1.23 -11.39 0.68
CA ILE A 170 -1.94 -12.54 0.12
C ILE A 170 -1.24 -13.79 0.61
N GLN A 171 -1.93 -14.54 1.45
CA GLN A 171 -1.46 -15.84 1.91
C GLN A 171 -1.88 -16.91 0.93
N HIS A 172 -0.93 -17.66 0.38
CA HIS A 172 -1.26 -18.83 -0.43
C HIS A 172 -1.49 -20.04 0.47
N PRO A 173 -2.48 -20.90 0.16
CA PRO A 173 -2.61 -22.21 0.81
C PRO A 173 -1.28 -22.96 0.69
N LEU A 174 -0.89 -23.67 1.75
CA LEU A 174 0.24 -24.59 1.66
C LEU A 174 -0.08 -25.63 0.57
N THR A 175 0.72 -25.67 -0.49
CA THR A 175 0.67 -26.75 -1.46
C THR A 175 1.24 -27.99 -0.79
N THR A 176 0.38 -28.93 -0.41
CA THR A 176 0.79 -30.27 0.04
C THR A 176 1.29 -31.05 -1.18
N GLN A 177 2.50 -30.78 -1.67
CA GLN A 177 3.17 -31.65 -2.64
C GLN A 177 4.03 -32.68 -1.91
N SER A 178 3.45 -33.88 -1.81
CA SER A 178 4.11 -35.21 -1.86
C SER A 178 5.31 -35.47 -0.95
N LEU A 179 5.04 -35.84 0.31
CA LEU A 179 5.82 -36.88 0.99
C LEU A 179 5.27 -38.24 0.53
N LEU A 180 5.61 -38.67 -0.68
CA LEU A 180 5.55 -40.07 -1.04
C LEU A 180 6.99 -40.58 -1.01
N PRO A 181 7.35 -41.54 -0.15
CA PRO A 181 8.65 -42.18 -0.19
C PRO A 181 8.77 -43.06 -1.43
N GLU A 182 9.93 -43.02 -2.08
CA GLU A 182 10.40 -44.08 -2.99
C GLU A 182 10.63 -45.39 -2.24
#